data_AF-A0A432J8Y4-F1
#
_entry.id   AF-A0A432J8Y4-F1
#
_cell.length_a   1.000
_cell.length_b   1.000
_cell.length_c   1.000
_cell.angle_alpha   90.00
_cell.angle_beta   90.00
_cell.angle_gamma   90.00
#
_symmetry.space_group_name_H-M   'P 1'
#
loop_
_entity.id
_entity.type
_entity.pdbx_description
1 polymer ?
#
loop_
_entity_poly.entity_id
_entity_poly.type
_entity_poly.pdbx_seq_one_letter_code
_entity_poly.pdbx_strand_id
1 'polypeptide(L)'
;SGGPIIDLAGEDSGLLIGRRGQTLQALQFMVNLIVRKQFDGVRVVLDVENYRHRRELQLREMATTIAKRVAETSRSITLEPMPPADRRIIHTSLTDHPGVSTESTGEGEGRKVTIKPDRN
;
A
#
# COMPACT_ATOMS: atom_id res chain seq x y z
N SER A 1 -0.86 -17.24 -6.85
CA SER A 1 -1.40 -18.28 -5.95
C SER A 1 -0.71 -18.11 -4.61
N GLY A 2 -1.45 -17.58 -3.63
CA GLY A 2 -0.91 -17.21 -2.32
C GLY A 2 -0.62 -18.45 -1.50
N GLY A 3 0.57 -18.54 -0.92
CA GLY A 3 0.83 -19.54 0.11
C GLY A 3 0.09 -19.20 1.41
N PRO A 4 0.33 -19.95 2.48
CA PRO A 4 -0.51 -19.91 3.67
C PRO A 4 -0.50 -18.52 4.33
N ILE A 5 -1.67 -18.11 4.80
CA ILE A 5 -1.83 -16.89 5.59
C ILE A 5 -1.66 -17.25 7.06
N ILE A 6 -0.79 -16.51 7.74
CA ILE A 6 -0.61 -16.55 9.19
C ILE A 6 -1.24 -15.27 9.71
N ASP A 7 -2.38 -15.41 10.37
CA ASP A 7 -3.07 -14.29 11.03
C ASP A 7 -2.56 -14.15 12.46
N LEU A 8 -2.16 -12.94 12.82
CA LEU A 8 -1.60 -12.59 14.11
C LEU A 8 -2.63 -11.77 14.89
N ALA A 9 -2.95 -12.22 16.11
CA ALA A 9 -3.91 -11.56 16.99
C ALA A 9 -3.38 -11.52 18.43
N GLY A 10 -3.84 -10.55 19.22
CA GLY A 10 -3.43 -10.35 20.60
C GLY A 10 -3.56 -8.90 21.05
N GLU A 11 -3.46 -8.66 22.36
CA GLU A 11 -3.69 -7.35 22.98
C GLU A 11 -2.80 -6.23 22.38
N ASP A 12 -1.54 -6.56 22.06
CA ASP A 12 -0.56 -5.63 21.47
C ASP A 12 -0.29 -5.86 19.98
N SER A 13 -1.19 -6.58 19.28
CA SER A 13 -1.00 -6.94 17.86
C SER A 13 -0.81 -5.70 16.97
N GLY A 14 -1.38 -4.56 17.35
CA GLY A 14 -1.21 -3.27 16.68
C GLY A 14 0.25 -2.81 16.54
N LEU A 15 1.14 -3.19 17.47
CA LEU A 15 2.58 -2.87 17.38
C LEU A 15 3.25 -3.57 16.20
N LEU A 16 2.74 -4.75 15.81
CA LEU A 16 3.26 -5.52 14.68
C LEU A 16 2.94 -4.87 13.33
N ILE A 17 1.93 -4.00 13.28
CA ILE A 17 1.59 -3.23 12.09
C ILE A 17 2.65 -2.15 11.86
N GLY A 18 2.92 -1.36 12.90
CA GLY A 18 3.80 -0.20 12.84
C GLY A 18 3.28 0.92 11.95
N ARG A 19 4.11 1.94 11.71
CA ARG A 19 3.72 3.11 10.91
C ARG A 19 3.39 2.69 9.47
N ARG A 20 2.13 2.87 9.05
CA ARG A 20 1.64 2.53 7.70
C ARG A 20 1.95 1.07 7.28
N GLY A 21 2.05 0.14 8.22
CA GLY A 21 2.31 -1.27 7.92
C GLY A 21 3.79 -1.64 7.69
N GLN A 22 4.74 -0.71 7.93
CA GLN A 22 6.17 -0.95 7.70
C GLN A 22 6.72 -2.09 8.56
N THR A 23 6.30 -2.19 9.83
CA THR A 23 6.73 -3.29 10.72
C THR A 23 6.21 -4.62 10.22
N LEU A 24 4.93 -4.70 9.83
CA LEU A 24 4.34 -5.93 9.30
C LEU A 24 5.05 -6.37 8.01
N GLN A 25 5.47 -5.41 7.17
CA GLN A 25 6.22 -5.70 5.96
C GLN A 25 7.64 -6.22 6.23
N ALA A 26 8.33 -5.65 7.23
CA ALA A 26 9.64 -6.13 7.67
C ALA A 26 9.54 -7.55 8.26
N LEU A 27 8.57 -7.80 9.14
CA LEU A 27 8.27 -9.12 9.69
C LEU A 27 7.96 -10.13 8.58
N GLN A 28 7.09 -9.76 7.63
CA GLN A 28 6.74 -10.59 6.47
C GLN A 28 7.98 -11.01 5.67
N PHE A 29 8.93 -10.09 5.49
CA PHE A 29 10.17 -10.36 4.77
C PHE A 29 11.06 -11.34 5.56
N MET A 30 11.30 -11.07 6.85
CA MET A 30 12.12 -11.93 7.71
C MET A 30 11.55 -13.34 7.83
N VAL A 31 10.24 -13.47 8.04
CA VAL A 31 9.58 -14.78 8.13
C VAL A 31 9.71 -15.54 6.80
N ASN A 32 9.53 -14.88 5.64
CA ASN A 32 9.75 -15.54 4.37
C ASN A 32 11.21 -15.96 4.14
N LEU A 33 12.20 -15.21 4.64
CA LEU A 33 13.59 -15.63 4.60
C LEU A 33 13.84 -16.90 5.43
N ILE A 34 13.22 -17.00 6.61
CA ILE A 34 13.33 -18.17 7.49
C ILE A 34 12.64 -19.38 6.84
N VAL A 35 11.40 -19.22 6.39
CA VAL A 35 10.61 -20.30 5.75
C VAL A 35 11.33 -20.87 4.53
N ARG A 36 11.90 -20.00 3.68
CA ARG A 36 12.65 -20.42 2.48
C ARG A 36 13.86 -21.30 2.77
N LYS A 37 14.45 -21.21 3.98
CA LYS A 37 15.58 -22.08 4.36
C LYS A 37 15.14 -23.51 4.68
N GLN A 38 13.88 -23.72 5.04
CA GLN A 38 13.34 -25.02 5.45
C GLN A 38 12.43 -25.64 4.39
N PHE A 39 11.72 -24.81 3.63
CA PHE A 39 10.72 -25.23 2.66
C PHE A 39 10.95 -24.51 1.33
N ASP A 40 11.31 -25.27 0.30
CA ASP A 40 11.48 -24.73 -1.04
C ASP A 40 10.12 -24.36 -1.67
N GLY A 41 10.08 -23.26 -2.41
CA GLY A 41 8.87 -22.77 -3.08
C GLY A 41 7.75 -22.22 -2.16
N VAL A 42 7.87 -22.35 -0.84
CA VAL A 42 6.83 -21.88 0.10
C VAL A 42 7.02 -20.39 0.41
N ARG A 43 5.93 -19.63 0.28
CA ARG A 43 5.86 -18.22 0.68
C ARG A 43 4.64 -18.02 1.55
N VAL A 44 4.83 -17.49 2.75
CA VAL A 44 3.74 -17.21 3.68
C VAL A 44 3.31 -15.75 3.58
N VAL A 45 2.07 -15.45 3.96
CA VAL A 45 1.57 -14.10 4.12
C VAL A 45 1.27 -13.83 5.59
N LEU A 46 1.84 -12.78 6.15
CA LEU A 46 1.47 -12.30 7.49
C LEU A 46 0.38 -11.26 7.36
N ASP A 47 -0.67 -11.40 8.16
CA ASP A 47 -1.68 -10.38 8.39
C ASP A 47 -1.89 -10.18 9.90
N VAL A 48 -2.42 -9.02 10.26
CA VAL A 48 -2.74 -8.68 11.65
C VAL A 48 -4.19 -8.25 11.68
N GLU A 49 -5.07 -9.14 12.12
CA GLU A 49 -6.49 -8.86 12.31
C GLU A 49 -7.11 -8.19 11.07
N ASN A 50 -6.86 -8.69 9.85
CA ASN A 50 -7.36 -8.11 8.59
C ASN A 50 -6.88 -6.67 8.28
N TYR A 51 -5.73 -6.26 8.81
CA TYR A 51 -5.14 -4.94 8.58
C TYR A 51 -4.94 -4.64 7.09
N ARG A 52 -4.45 -5.62 6.32
CA ARG A 52 -4.16 -5.41 4.89
C ARG A 52 -5.39 -4.97 4.11
N HIS A 53 -6.51 -5.63 4.35
CA HIS A 53 -7.77 -5.28 3.69
C HIS A 53 -8.27 -3.90 4.11
N ARG A 54 -8.27 -3.60 5.41
CA ARG A 54 -8.65 -2.26 5.91
C ARG A 54 -7.78 -1.17 5.30
N ARG A 55 -6.47 -1.40 5.23
CA ARG A 55 -5.51 -0.45 4.66
C ARG A 55 -5.77 -0.21 3.17
N GLU A 56 -6.09 -1.25 2.42
CA GLU A 56 -6.45 -1.13 1.01
C GLU A 56 -7.70 -0.26 0.82
N LEU A 57 -8.77 -0.52 1.58
CA LEU A 57 -10.00 0.28 1.52
C LEU A 57 -9.73 1.75 1.83
N GLN A 58 -8.97 2.04 2.89
CA GLN A 58 -8.59 3.41 3.27
C GLN A 58 -7.80 4.12 2.17
N LEU A 59 -6.86 3.43 1.52
CA LEU A 59 -6.06 4.01 0.43
C LEU A 59 -6.90 4.30 -0.81
N ARG A 60 -7.84 3.42 -1.15
CA ARG A 60 -8.79 3.62 -2.26
C ARG A 60 -9.65 4.85 -2.01
N GLU A 61 -10.25 4.95 -0.83
CA GLU A 61 -11.09 6.09 -0.44
C GLU A 61 -10.31 7.42 -0.45
N MET A 62 -9.10 7.41 0.13
CA MET A 62 -8.19 8.56 0.10
C MET A 62 -7.86 8.97 -1.35
N ALA A 63 -7.53 8.00 -2.22
CA ALA A 63 -7.19 8.27 -3.61
C ALA A 63 -8.37 8.92 -4.35
N THR A 64 -9.58 8.38 -4.22
CA THR A 64 -10.79 8.94 -4.84
C THR A 64 -11.09 10.36 -4.33
N THR A 65 -10.97 10.60 -3.03
CA THR A 65 -11.19 11.92 -2.43
C THR A 65 -10.22 12.96 -2.97
N ILE A 66 -8.93 12.60 -3.07
CA ILE A 66 -7.89 13.50 -3.57
C ILE A 66 -8.04 13.71 -5.08
N ALA A 67 -8.37 12.66 -5.84
CA ALA A 67 -8.63 12.77 -7.28
C ALA A 67 -9.74 13.77 -7.59
N LYS A 68 -10.85 13.71 -6.85
CA LYS A 68 -11.95 14.68 -6.99
C LYS A 68 -11.46 16.12 -6.77
N ARG A 69 -10.71 16.35 -5.70
CA ARG A 69 -10.14 17.68 -5.40
C ARG A 69 -9.16 18.16 -6.48
N VAL A 70 -8.32 17.28 -6.99
CA VAL A 70 -7.37 17.61 -8.07
C VAL A 70 -8.11 17.97 -9.35
N ALA A 71 -9.14 17.20 -9.72
CA ALA A 71 -9.97 17.46 -10.90
C ALA A 71 -10.73 18.80 -10.79
N GLU A 72 -11.27 19.13 -9.62
CA GLU A 72 -12.00 20.39 -9.38
C GLU A 72 -11.09 21.61 -9.36
N THR A 73 -9.88 21.48 -8.80
CA THR A 73 -8.98 22.62 -8.58
C THR A 73 -7.93 22.80 -9.67
N SER A 74 -7.75 21.82 -10.55
CA SER A 74 -6.65 21.74 -11.52
C SER A 74 -5.26 21.91 -10.89
N ARG A 75 -5.12 21.55 -9.60
CA ARG A 75 -3.85 21.61 -8.85
C ARG A 75 -3.44 20.21 -8.44
N SER A 76 -2.25 19.79 -8.85
CA SER A 76 -1.68 18.50 -8.47
C SER A 76 -1.47 18.39 -6.97
N ILE A 77 -1.64 17.19 -6.43
CA ILE A 77 -1.39 16.87 -5.01
C ILE A 77 -0.39 15.74 -4.93
N THR A 78 0.72 15.97 -4.22
CA THR A 78 1.72 14.95 -3.91
C THR A 78 1.43 14.36 -2.54
N LEU A 79 1.32 13.03 -2.50
CA LEU A 79 1.08 12.28 -1.27
C LEU A 79 2.39 12.07 -0.49
N GLU A 80 2.22 11.75 0.78
CA GLU A 80 3.32 11.29 1.63
C GLU A 80 3.98 10.01 1.06
N PRO A 81 5.29 9.79 1.28
CA PRO A 81 5.96 8.56 0.87
C PRO A 81 5.29 7.32 1.48
N MET A 82 5.24 6.24 0.71
CA MET A 82 4.56 5.01 1.08
C MET A 82 5.16 3.77 0.40
N PRO A 83 4.95 2.57 0.95
CA PRO A 83 5.46 1.33 0.37
C PRO A 83 4.97 1.10 -1.07
N PRO A 84 5.71 0.29 -1.88
CA PRO A 84 5.33 0.00 -3.25
C PRO A 84 3.91 -0.58 -3.43
N ALA A 85 3.44 -1.39 -2.46
CA ALA A 85 2.10 -1.96 -2.48
C ALA A 85 1.02 -0.87 -2.36
N ASP A 86 1.18 0.05 -1.41
CA ASP A 86 0.28 1.19 -1.21
C ASP A 86 0.24 2.09 -2.47
N ARG A 87 1.42 2.38 -3.06
CA ARG A 87 1.48 3.16 -4.32
C ARG A 87 0.71 2.47 -5.44
N ARG A 88 0.90 1.15 -5.58
CA ARG A 88 0.18 0.36 -6.59
C ARG A 88 -1.32 0.48 -6.41
N ILE A 89 -1.83 0.37 -5.18
CA ILE A 89 -3.27 0.53 -4.88
C ILE A 89 -3.77 1.88 -5.39
N ILE A 90 -3.05 2.97 -5.12
CA ILE A 90 -3.44 4.31 -5.58
C ILE A 90 -3.44 4.40 -7.11
N HIS A 91 -2.36 3.95 -7.77
CA HIS A 91 -2.28 3.92 -9.23
C HIS A 91 -3.44 3.13 -9.85
N THR A 92 -3.70 1.93 -9.36
CA THR A 92 -4.77 1.07 -9.89
C THR A 92 -6.15 1.62 -9.59
N SER A 93 -6.34 2.32 -8.46
CA SER A 93 -7.64 2.92 -8.11
C SER A 93 -8.02 4.08 -9.01
N LEU A 94 -7.03 4.75 -9.61
CA LEU A 94 -7.21 5.94 -10.43
C LEU A 94 -6.88 5.72 -11.91
N THR A 95 -6.62 4.48 -12.33
CA THR A 95 -6.20 4.16 -13.71
C THR A 95 -7.24 4.61 -14.75
N ASP A 96 -8.52 4.41 -14.45
CA ASP A 96 -9.63 4.74 -15.36
C ASP A 96 -10.35 6.04 -14.97
N HIS A 97 -9.76 6.87 -14.10
CA HIS A 97 -10.40 8.11 -13.65
C HIS A 97 -10.32 9.18 -14.75
N PRO A 98 -11.44 9.79 -15.19
CA PRO A 98 -11.47 10.61 -16.40
C PRO A 98 -10.81 12.00 -16.27
N GLY A 99 -10.52 12.44 -15.05
CA GLY A 99 -10.00 13.79 -14.79
C GLY A 99 -8.62 13.85 -14.14
N VAL A 100 -7.98 12.71 -13.85
CA VAL A 100 -6.67 12.70 -13.20
C VAL A 100 -5.81 11.52 -13.63
N SER A 101 -4.50 11.74 -13.65
CA SER A 101 -3.48 10.71 -13.78
C SER A 101 -2.59 10.66 -12.54
N THR A 102 -1.77 9.62 -12.45
CA THR A 102 -0.89 9.38 -11.30
C THR A 102 0.54 9.11 -11.74
N GLU A 103 1.50 9.70 -11.03
CA GLU A 103 2.93 9.51 -11.28
C GLU A 103 3.68 9.24 -9.98
N SER A 104 4.57 8.24 -9.98
CA SER A 104 5.46 7.97 -8.85
C SER A 104 6.81 8.69 -9.03
N THR A 105 7.22 9.51 -8.07
CA THR A 105 8.52 10.21 -8.07
C THR A 105 9.34 9.93 -6.80
N GLY A 106 10.67 10.05 -6.89
CA GLY A 106 11.61 9.73 -5.81
C GLY A 106 12.07 8.26 -5.79
N GLU A 107 12.89 7.91 -4.81
CA GLU A 107 13.54 6.60 -4.68
C GLU A 107 13.42 6.02 -3.27
N GLY A 108 13.55 4.69 -3.16
CA GLY A 108 13.51 3.96 -1.88
C GLY A 108 12.29 4.31 -1.03
N GLU A 109 12.55 4.63 0.24
CA GLU A 109 11.54 5.06 1.21
C GLU A 109 10.95 6.45 0.94
N GLY A 110 11.67 7.30 0.20
CA GLY A 110 11.23 8.65 -0.17
C GLY A 110 10.30 8.68 -1.38
N ARG A 111 10.06 7.53 -2.03
CA ARG A 111 9.27 7.46 -3.26
C ARG A 111 7.76 7.58 -2.97
N LYS A 112 7.12 8.51 -3.66
CA LYS A 112 5.76 9.00 -3.42
C LYS A 112 4.93 9.05 -4.71
N VAL A 113 3.60 9.19 -4.57
CA VAL A 113 2.67 9.33 -5.69
C VAL A 113 2.18 10.76 -5.77
N THR A 114 2.18 11.33 -6.98
CA THR A 114 1.53 12.61 -7.30
C THR A 114 0.31 12.34 -8.15
N ILE A 115 -0.83 12.87 -7.73
CA ILE A 115 -2.08 12.87 -8.50
C ILE A 115 -2.13 14.20 -9.24
N LYS A 116 -2.23 14.15 -10.57
CA LYS A 116 -2.17 15.32 -11.47
C LYS A 116 -3.50 15.46 -12.21
N PRO A 117 -3.96 16.69 -12.48
CA PRO A 117 -5.13 16.87 -13.33
C PRO A 117 -4.79 16.45 -14.76
N ASP A 118 -5.70 15.74 -15.40
CA ASP A 118 -5.60 15.46 -16.82
C ASP A 118 -6.12 16.65 -17.61
N ARG A 119 -5.25 17.21 -18.45
CA ARG A 119 -5.64 18.26 -19.39
C ARG A 119 -6.15 17.56 -20.64
N ASN A 120 -7.46 17.38 -20.72
CA ASN A 120 -8.11 17.20 -22.02
C ASN A 120 -8.09 18.54 -22.77
#